data_AF-A0A2E7VZM2-F1
#
_entry.id   AF-A0A2E7VZM2-F1
#
_cell.length_a   1.000
_cell.length_b   1.000
_cell.length_c   1.000
_cell.angle_alpha   90.00
_cell.angle_beta   90.00
_cell.angle_gamma   90.00
#
_symmetry.space_group_name_H-M   'P 1'
#
loop_
_entity.id
_entity.type
_entity.pdbx_description
1 polymer ?
#
loop_
_entity_poly.entity_id
_entity_poly.type
_entity_poly.pdbx_seq_one_letter_code
_entity_poly.pdbx_strand_id
1 'polypeptide(L)'
;MKIHDYIKTLGYEDDSPIEGVQLKVGTKFAFEFRGNGIVVCPYVIEYKNKLTYINLEYEQLRSKHSPSKVTDKIKHLIQNIRYPEPGRVGDVGWDVKYLVDPREFTSKERAKIAISSFRKMKELLIGTQSGMAGLKGEPGDIIVSDPLGIKFDLGHTKESEKQGTIQRSVLSKKVFNFGEVKEDGMQYAIYDEDYNLQPI
;
A
#
# COMPACT_ATOMS: atom_id res chain seq x y z
N MET A 1 14.43 23.35 -6.32
CA MET A 1 15.27 22.77 -5.26
C MET A 1 15.31 21.27 -5.47
N LYS A 2 16.49 20.63 -5.32
CA LYS A 2 16.61 19.17 -5.38
C LYS A 2 16.16 18.57 -4.05
N ILE A 3 15.83 17.29 -4.02
CA ILE A 3 15.30 16.66 -2.80
C ILE A 3 16.32 16.64 -1.66
N HIS A 4 17.61 16.36 -1.93
CA HIS A 4 18.69 16.40 -0.94
C HIS A 4 18.81 17.76 -0.25
N ASP A 5 18.73 18.85 -1.02
CA ASP A 5 18.73 20.21 -0.45
C ASP A 5 17.47 20.43 0.41
N TYR A 6 16.33 19.95 -0.08
CA TYR A 6 15.04 20.14 0.58
C TYR A 6 14.97 19.44 1.94
N ILE A 7 15.31 18.16 2.03
CA ILE A 7 15.31 17.43 3.31
C ILE A 7 16.31 18.03 4.31
N LYS A 8 17.41 18.62 3.82
CA LYS A 8 18.36 19.36 4.65
C LYS A 8 17.73 20.61 5.26
N THR A 9 16.88 21.32 4.52
CA THR A 9 16.08 22.43 5.10
C THR A 9 15.10 21.98 6.18
N LEU A 10 14.73 20.69 6.19
CA LEU A 10 13.87 20.07 7.21
C LEU A 10 14.66 19.48 8.39
N GLY A 11 15.99 19.57 8.37
CA GLY A 11 16.87 19.10 9.44
C GLY A 11 17.38 17.66 9.28
N TYR A 12 17.25 17.06 8.09
CA TYR A 12 17.74 15.70 7.81
C TYR A 12 18.93 15.72 6.87
N GLU A 13 19.92 14.88 7.15
CA GLU A 13 21.03 14.60 6.24
C GLU A 13 20.89 13.16 5.72
N ASP A 14 20.78 13.02 4.40
CA ASP A 14 20.70 11.74 3.71
C ASP A 14 21.33 11.91 2.34
N ASP A 15 22.35 11.11 2.05
CA ASP A 15 23.11 11.09 0.81
C ASP A 15 22.74 9.90 -0.10
N SER A 16 21.69 9.15 0.27
CA SER A 16 21.20 8.01 -0.50
C SER A 16 20.93 8.41 -1.96
N PRO A 17 21.24 7.52 -2.91
CA PRO A 17 20.89 7.76 -4.30
C PRO A 17 19.37 7.77 -4.48
N ILE A 18 18.88 8.61 -5.39
CA ILE A 18 17.50 8.49 -5.88
C ILE A 18 17.47 7.37 -6.90
N GLU A 19 16.97 6.22 -6.49
CA GLU A 19 16.87 5.05 -7.35
C GLU A 19 15.57 5.07 -8.16
N GLY A 20 15.55 4.30 -9.25
CA GLY A 20 14.32 4.10 -10.01
C GLY A 20 13.30 3.32 -9.17
N VAL A 21 12.01 3.66 -9.32
CA VAL A 21 10.93 2.86 -8.75
C VAL A 21 10.90 1.51 -9.44
N GLN A 22 10.96 0.42 -8.66
CA GLN A 22 10.76 -0.89 -9.25
C GLN A 22 9.33 -0.99 -9.79
N LEU A 23 9.17 -1.63 -10.95
CA LEU A 23 7.85 -1.91 -11.49
C LEU A 23 7.01 -2.67 -10.48
N LYS A 24 5.71 -2.38 -10.46
CA LYS A 24 4.69 -3.12 -9.73
C LYS A 24 4.90 -4.63 -9.86
N VAL A 25 5.31 -5.28 -8.77
CA VAL A 25 5.49 -6.72 -8.72
C VAL A 25 4.28 -7.34 -8.05
N GLY A 26 3.67 -8.34 -8.65
CA GLY A 26 2.43 -8.91 -8.12
C GLY A 26 2.24 -10.38 -8.48
N THR A 27 1.22 -10.97 -7.86
CA THR A 27 0.75 -12.33 -8.18
C THR A 27 -0.73 -12.30 -8.54
N LYS A 28 -1.31 -13.47 -8.87
CA LYS A 28 -2.71 -13.58 -9.31
C LYS A 28 -3.42 -14.72 -8.60
N PHE A 29 -4.62 -14.45 -8.12
CA PHE A 29 -5.53 -15.45 -7.56
C PHE A 29 -6.79 -15.48 -8.41
N ALA A 30 -7.03 -16.59 -9.11
CA ALA A 30 -8.28 -16.80 -9.83
C ALA A 30 -9.34 -17.41 -8.91
N PHE A 31 -10.57 -16.94 -9.04
CA PHE A 31 -11.76 -17.54 -8.45
C PHE A 31 -12.79 -17.75 -9.55
N GLU A 32 -13.37 -18.94 -9.58
CA GLU A 32 -14.38 -19.32 -10.55
C GLU A 32 -15.60 -19.91 -9.85
N PHE A 33 -16.79 -19.45 -10.25
CA PHE A 33 -18.06 -19.93 -9.74
C PHE A 33 -19.05 -20.04 -10.90
N ARG A 34 -19.54 -21.25 -11.17
CA ARG A 34 -20.56 -21.51 -12.21
C ARG A 34 -20.19 -20.94 -13.60
N GLY A 35 -18.92 -21.00 -13.97
CA GLY A 35 -18.39 -20.45 -15.23
C GLY A 35 -18.08 -18.94 -15.21
N ASN A 36 -18.43 -18.24 -14.13
CA ASN A 36 -18.09 -16.83 -13.93
C ASN A 36 -16.75 -16.69 -13.20
N GLY A 37 -15.86 -15.86 -13.71
CA GLY A 37 -14.49 -15.71 -13.19
C GLY A 37 -14.14 -14.31 -12.72
N ILE A 38 -13.29 -14.25 -11.70
CA ILE A 38 -12.68 -13.03 -11.18
C ILE A 38 -11.23 -13.31 -10.78
N VAL A 39 -10.33 -12.38 -11.08
CA VAL A 39 -8.91 -12.51 -10.73
C VAL A 39 -8.51 -11.34 -9.84
N VAL A 40 -8.00 -11.66 -8.64
CA VAL A 40 -7.44 -10.67 -7.72
C VAL A 40 -5.92 -10.66 -7.90
N CYS A 41 -5.35 -9.49 -8.11
CA CYS A 41 -3.96 -9.28 -8.44
C CYS A 41 -3.29 -8.40 -7.36
N PRO A 42 -2.89 -8.95 -6.20
CA PRO A 42 -2.13 -8.19 -5.22
C PRO A 42 -0.76 -7.82 -5.76
N TYR A 43 -0.23 -6.70 -5.29
CA TYR A 43 1.04 -6.17 -5.71
C TYR A 43 1.77 -5.42 -4.60
N VAL A 44 3.08 -5.29 -4.80
CA VAL A 44 4.00 -4.42 -4.07
C VAL A 44 4.75 -3.54 -5.07
N ILE A 45 4.99 -2.29 -4.69
CA ILE A 45 5.96 -1.40 -5.34
C ILE A 45 7.06 -1.15 -4.30
N GLU A 46 8.29 -1.56 -4.60
CA GLU A 46 9.44 -1.39 -3.69
C GLU A 46 10.17 -0.07 -3.97
N TYR A 47 10.49 0.66 -2.90
CA TYR A 47 11.42 1.78 -2.91
C TYR A 47 12.67 1.39 -2.12
N LYS A 48 13.82 1.37 -2.81
CA LYS A 48 15.11 0.88 -2.28
C LYS A 48 15.63 1.65 -1.07
N ASN A 49 15.20 2.90 -0.93
CA ASN A 49 15.45 3.71 0.25
C ASN A 49 14.28 4.70 0.45
N LYS A 50 14.16 5.23 1.67
CA LYS A 50 13.08 6.16 2.05
C LYS A 50 13.17 7.48 1.28
N LEU A 51 14.38 7.93 0.92
CA LEU A 51 14.57 9.17 0.16
C LEU A 51 13.99 9.08 -1.25
N THR A 52 14.09 7.92 -1.91
CA THR A 52 13.46 7.67 -3.21
C THR A 52 11.95 7.82 -3.11
N TYR A 53 11.33 7.25 -2.07
CA TYR A 53 9.90 7.40 -1.79
C TYR A 53 9.50 8.86 -1.55
N ILE A 54 10.21 9.56 -0.66
CA ILE A 54 9.96 10.99 -0.39
C ILE A 54 10.12 11.83 -1.65
N ASN A 55 11.14 11.57 -2.48
CA ASN A 55 11.37 12.34 -3.70
C ASN A 55 10.17 12.24 -4.65
N LEU A 56 9.58 11.05 -4.80
CA LEU A 56 8.42 10.86 -5.67
C LEU A 56 7.20 11.61 -5.14
N GLU A 57 6.92 11.49 -3.85
CA GLU A 57 5.83 12.24 -3.21
C GLU A 57 6.06 13.75 -3.30
N TYR A 58 7.29 14.21 -3.08
CA TYR A 58 7.67 15.61 -3.21
C TYR A 58 7.42 16.15 -4.62
N GLU A 59 7.87 15.45 -5.65
CA GLU A 59 7.67 15.84 -7.05
C GLU A 59 6.19 15.82 -7.46
N GLN A 60 5.42 14.85 -6.97
CA GLN A 60 3.97 14.81 -7.18
C GLN A 60 3.23 15.95 -6.48
N LEU A 61 3.61 16.27 -5.24
CA LEU A 61 2.94 17.30 -4.44
C LEU A 61 3.28 18.70 -4.90
N ARG A 62 4.55 18.98 -5.21
CA ARG A 62 5.01 20.32 -5.61
C ARG A 62 4.43 20.82 -6.92
N SER A 63 3.96 19.91 -7.78
CA SER A 63 3.26 20.28 -9.02
C SER A 63 1.78 20.66 -8.79
N LYS A 64 1.21 20.31 -7.62
CA LYS A 64 -0.22 20.43 -7.33
C LYS A 64 -0.55 21.40 -6.20
N HIS A 65 0.42 21.77 -5.37
CA HIS A 65 0.19 22.49 -4.11
C HIS A 65 1.20 23.61 -3.87
N SER A 66 0.84 24.54 -2.98
CA SER A 66 1.74 25.62 -2.54
C SER A 66 2.94 25.06 -1.75
N PRO A 67 4.09 25.76 -1.72
CA PRO A 67 5.29 25.30 -1.02
C PRO A 67 5.09 24.99 0.48
N SER A 68 4.25 25.76 1.18
CA SER A 68 3.91 25.52 2.58
C SER A 68 3.17 24.19 2.75
N LYS A 69 2.12 23.96 1.94
CA LYS A 69 1.33 22.72 1.98
C LYS A 69 2.15 21.49 1.60
N VAL A 70 3.08 21.63 0.65
CA VAL A 70 4.04 20.56 0.32
C VAL A 70 4.91 20.25 1.54
N THR A 71 5.43 21.27 2.21
CA THR A 71 6.27 21.12 3.40
C THR A 71 5.55 20.45 4.56
N ASP A 72 4.31 20.83 4.82
CA ASP A 72 3.53 20.19 5.87
C ASP A 72 3.31 18.71 5.53
N LYS A 73 2.90 18.40 4.29
CA LYS A 73 2.69 17.01 3.85
C LYS A 73 3.96 16.16 3.92
N ILE A 74 5.11 16.69 3.49
CA ILE A 74 6.36 15.94 3.55
C ILE A 74 6.83 15.72 4.99
N LYS A 75 6.62 16.69 5.89
CA LYS A 75 6.90 16.49 7.32
C LYS A 75 6.07 15.36 7.93
N HIS A 76 4.78 15.30 7.61
CA HIS A 76 3.93 14.19 8.03
C HIS A 76 4.39 12.85 7.44
N LEU A 77 4.76 12.84 6.16
CA LEU A 77 5.27 11.63 5.51
C LEU A 77 6.54 11.12 6.19
N ILE A 78 7.49 12.02 6.47
CA ILE A 78 8.74 11.74 7.19
C ILE A 78 8.47 11.08 8.55
N GLN A 79 7.45 11.55 9.27
CA GLN A 79 7.04 10.96 10.55
C GLN A 79 6.42 9.58 10.35
N ASN A 80 5.49 9.44 9.40
CA ASN A 80 4.75 8.20 9.15
C ASN A 80 5.67 7.06 8.65
N ILE A 81 6.69 7.39 7.85
CA ILE A 81 7.70 6.42 7.38
C ILE A 81 8.94 6.34 8.29
N ARG A 82 8.89 6.96 9.48
CA ARG A 82 9.99 6.98 10.44
C ARG A 82 11.33 7.22 9.76
N TYR A 83 11.40 8.28 8.97
CA TYR A 83 12.50 8.52 8.02
C TYR A 83 13.92 8.33 8.59
N PRO A 84 14.23 8.75 9.84
CA PRO A 84 15.56 8.57 10.41
C PRO A 84 15.94 7.11 10.74
N GLU A 85 14.96 6.22 10.85
CA GLU A 85 15.20 4.81 11.14
C GLU A 85 15.61 4.07 9.85
N PRO A 86 16.51 3.07 9.93
CA PRO A 86 16.84 2.24 8.77
C PRO A 86 15.61 1.46 8.28
N GLY A 87 15.65 1.04 7.01
CA GLY A 87 14.58 0.27 6.37
C GLY A 87 14.09 0.89 5.07
N ARG A 88 13.41 0.09 4.27
CA ARG A 88 12.84 0.48 2.98
C ARG A 88 11.38 0.90 3.13
N VAL A 89 10.79 1.36 2.03
CA VAL A 89 9.33 1.57 1.93
C VAL A 89 8.78 0.69 0.82
N GLY A 90 7.60 0.13 1.02
CA GLY A 90 6.85 -0.55 -0.03
C GLY A 90 5.38 -0.16 -0.03
N ASP A 91 4.83 0.19 -1.20
CA ASP A 91 3.39 0.37 -1.34
C ASP A 91 2.74 -0.99 -1.64
N VAL A 92 1.73 -1.36 -0.87
CA VAL A 92 0.90 -2.54 -1.14
C VAL A 92 -0.46 -2.16 -1.66
N GLY A 93 -0.95 -2.96 -2.59
CA GLY A 93 -2.31 -2.84 -3.08
C GLY A 93 -2.76 -4.09 -3.80
N TRP A 94 -3.94 -4.00 -4.42
CA TRP A 94 -4.42 -5.04 -5.31
C TRP A 94 -5.30 -4.46 -6.41
N ASP A 95 -5.18 -5.07 -7.58
CA ASP A 95 -6.13 -4.87 -8.67
C ASP A 95 -7.13 -6.03 -8.71
N VAL A 96 -8.23 -5.81 -9.41
CA VAL A 96 -9.22 -6.86 -9.67
C VAL A 96 -9.56 -6.85 -11.16
N LYS A 97 -9.39 -8.00 -11.81
CA LYS A 97 -9.86 -8.23 -13.18
C LYS A 97 -11.17 -9.01 -13.11
N TYR A 98 -12.24 -8.34 -13.49
CA TYR A 98 -13.57 -8.92 -13.61
C TYR A 98 -13.71 -9.55 -14.99
N LEU A 99 -14.05 -10.84 -15.07
CA LEU A 99 -14.39 -11.49 -16.34
C LEU A 99 -15.90 -11.42 -16.63
N VAL A 100 -16.69 -11.10 -15.60
CA VAL A 100 -18.13 -10.83 -15.65
C VAL A 100 -18.49 -9.68 -14.71
N ASP A 101 -19.71 -9.14 -14.83
CA ASP A 101 -20.21 -8.14 -13.87
C ASP A 101 -20.21 -8.72 -12.44
N PRO A 102 -19.71 -8.00 -11.41
CA PRO A 102 -19.66 -8.54 -10.05
C PRO A 102 -21.02 -8.92 -9.45
N ARG A 103 -22.12 -8.37 -10.00
CA ARG A 103 -23.49 -8.70 -9.60
C ARG A 103 -23.89 -10.12 -9.98
N GLU A 104 -23.16 -10.76 -10.90
CA GLU A 104 -23.35 -12.16 -11.30
C GLU A 104 -22.87 -13.15 -10.23
N PHE A 105 -22.09 -12.70 -9.24
CA PHE A 105 -21.72 -13.51 -8.07
C PHE A 105 -22.75 -13.33 -6.95
N THR A 106 -23.09 -14.40 -6.25
CA THR A 106 -23.91 -14.33 -5.03
C THR A 106 -23.14 -13.65 -3.89
N SER A 107 -23.83 -13.06 -2.92
CA SER A 107 -23.19 -12.42 -1.75
C SER A 107 -22.23 -13.36 -1.00
N LYS A 108 -22.55 -14.67 -0.95
CA LYS A 108 -21.70 -15.70 -0.31
C LYS A 108 -20.40 -15.92 -1.10
N GLU A 109 -20.46 -15.96 -2.42
CA GLU A 109 -19.29 -16.12 -3.28
C GLU A 109 -18.37 -14.89 -3.18
N ARG A 110 -18.94 -13.69 -3.18
CA ARG A 110 -18.16 -12.46 -3.04
C ARG A 110 -17.48 -12.34 -1.68
N ALA A 111 -18.16 -12.73 -0.60
CA ALA A 111 -17.54 -12.82 0.73
C ALA A 111 -16.39 -13.84 0.74
N LYS A 112 -16.56 -15.00 0.09
CA LYS A 112 -15.50 -16.03 -0.02
C LYS A 112 -14.30 -15.51 -0.81
N ILE A 113 -14.51 -14.78 -1.92
CA ILE A 113 -13.45 -14.14 -2.70
C ILE A 113 -12.66 -13.17 -1.83
N ALA A 114 -13.35 -12.27 -1.12
CA ALA A 114 -12.70 -11.29 -0.25
C ALA A 114 -11.84 -11.98 0.82
N ILE A 115 -12.45 -12.82 1.68
CA ILE A 115 -11.74 -13.49 2.78
C ILE A 115 -10.55 -14.32 2.28
N SER A 116 -10.74 -15.08 1.19
CA SER A 116 -9.68 -15.90 0.63
C SER A 116 -8.54 -15.06 0.06
N SER A 117 -8.85 -13.94 -0.59
CA SER A 117 -7.85 -13.02 -1.13
C SER A 117 -7.03 -12.39 -0.01
N PHE A 118 -7.68 -11.90 1.05
CA PHE A 118 -7.00 -11.29 2.20
C PHE A 118 -6.07 -12.27 2.93
N ARG A 119 -6.50 -13.51 3.12
CA ARG A 119 -5.64 -14.55 3.69
C ARG A 119 -4.41 -14.83 2.82
N LYS A 120 -4.60 -15.00 1.51
CA LYS A 120 -3.47 -15.20 0.58
C LYS A 120 -2.54 -13.99 0.52
N MET A 121 -3.08 -12.78 0.56
CA MET A 121 -2.26 -11.56 0.66
C MET A 121 -1.47 -11.54 1.97
N LYS A 122 -2.05 -12.01 3.08
CA LYS A 122 -1.38 -12.05 4.38
C LYS A 122 -0.18 -12.99 4.35
N GLU A 123 -0.35 -14.16 3.76
CA GLU A 123 0.72 -15.15 3.58
C GLU A 123 1.88 -14.63 2.70
N LEU A 124 1.60 -13.67 1.80
CA LEU A 124 2.63 -13.05 0.96
C LEU A 124 3.35 -11.89 1.63
N LEU A 125 2.66 -11.15 2.50
CA LEU A 125 3.23 -10.01 3.20
C LEU A 125 3.93 -10.44 4.49
N ILE A 126 3.35 -11.36 5.25
CA ILE A 126 3.84 -11.72 6.58
C ILE A 126 4.53 -13.08 6.54
N GLY A 127 5.64 -13.19 7.27
CA GLY A 127 6.38 -14.44 7.46
C GLY A 127 7.57 -14.63 6.53
N THR A 128 8.19 -15.81 6.60
CA THR A 128 9.56 -16.02 6.11
C THR A 128 9.69 -16.65 4.71
N GLN A 129 8.60 -17.14 4.11
CA GLN A 129 8.68 -18.20 3.10
C GLN A 129 8.80 -17.75 1.63
N SER A 130 8.50 -16.51 1.23
CA SER A 130 8.80 -16.05 -0.16
C SER A 130 8.68 -14.55 -0.41
N GLY A 131 7.92 -13.80 0.40
CA GLY A 131 7.55 -12.42 0.09
C GLY A 131 6.62 -12.30 -1.12
N MET A 132 6.11 -11.10 -1.42
CA MET A 132 5.26 -10.90 -2.58
C MET A 132 6.11 -10.87 -3.86
N ALA A 133 6.01 -11.95 -4.64
CA ALA A 133 6.75 -12.11 -5.89
C ALA A 133 8.29 -11.95 -5.73
N GLY A 134 8.83 -12.51 -4.64
CA GLY A 134 10.26 -12.48 -4.32
C GLY A 134 10.73 -11.25 -3.56
N LEU A 135 9.85 -10.25 -3.39
CA LEU A 135 10.11 -9.11 -2.51
C LEU A 135 9.69 -9.46 -1.09
N LYS A 136 10.68 -9.85 -0.28
CA LYS A 136 10.50 -10.14 1.14
C LYS A 136 10.77 -8.87 1.96
N GLY A 137 9.85 -8.58 2.89
CA GLY A 137 10.05 -7.54 3.88
C GLY A 137 11.14 -7.93 4.89
N GLU A 138 11.89 -6.96 5.35
CA GLU A 138 12.90 -7.08 6.39
C GLU A 138 12.48 -6.27 7.63
N PRO A 139 12.94 -6.64 8.84
CA PRO A 139 12.70 -5.82 10.03
C PRO A 139 13.08 -4.36 9.78
N GLY A 140 12.20 -3.44 10.17
CA GLY A 140 12.36 -2.00 9.92
C GLY A 140 11.80 -1.51 8.59
N ASP A 141 11.50 -2.39 7.62
CA ASP A 141 10.81 -1.99 6.40
C ASP A 141 9.38 -1.52 6.72
N ILE A 142 8.95 -0.47 6.04
CA ILE A 142 7.64 0.12 6.20
C ILE A 142 6.78 -0.20 4.99
N ILE A 143 5.56 -0.65 5.26
CA ILE A 143 4.57 -0.89 4.24
C ILE A 143 3.48 0.17 4.33
N VAL A 144 3.17 0.76 3.18
CA VAL A 144 2.14 1.78 3.01
C VAL A 144 0.98 1.18 2.23
N SER A 145 -0.25 1.44 2.67
CA SER A 145 -1.46 1.04 1.97
C SER A 145 -2.35 2.25 1.77
N ASP A 146 -2.73 2.50 0.53
CA ASP A 146 -3.87 3.37 0.20
C ASP A 146 -5.16 2.56 0.36
N PRO A 147 -6.03 2.87 1.33
CA PRO A 147 -7.30 2.20 1.48
C PRO A 147 -8.27 2.53 0.34
N LEU A 148 -8.01 3.56 -0.50
CA LEU A 148 -8.88 3.94 -1.60
C LEU A 148 -9.20 2.74 -2.49
N GLY A 149 -10.48 2.50 -2.72
CA GLY A 149 -10.86 1.54 -3.74
C GLY A 149 -12.34 1.25 -3.81
N ILE A 150 -12.71 0.72 -4.96
CA ILE A 150 -14.08 0.36 -5.30
C ILE A 150 -14.45 -0.93 -4.57
N LYS A 151 -15.65 -0.96 -3.99
CA LYS A 151 -16.21 -2.17 -3.39
C LYS A 151 -16.53 -3.15 -4.50
N PHE A 152 -16.00 -4.37 -4.37
CA PHE A 152 -16.07 -5.38 -5.43
C PHE A 152 -17.50 -5.71 -5.87
N ASP A 153 -18.52 -5.50 -5.03
CA ASP A 153 -19.90 -5.92 -5.31
C ASP A 153 -20.87 -4.79 -5.68
N LEU A 154 -20.43 -3.54 -5.74
CA LEU A 154 -21.28 -2.39 -6.04
C LEU A 154 -20.96 -1.70 -7.38
N GLY A 155 -20.05 -2.27 -8.17
CA GLY A 155 -19.63 -1.69 -9.46
C GLY A 155 -18.88 -0.35 -9.30
N HIS A 156 -18.66 0.37 -10.40
CA HIS A 156 -17.83 1.58 -10.43
C HIS A 156 -18.67 2.85 -10.18
N THR A 157 -19.03 3.10 -8.93
CA THR A 157 -19.77 4.31 -8.50
C THR A 157 -19.07 5.02 -7.34
N LYS A 158 -19.37 6.30 -7.09
CA LYS A 158 -18.82 7.05 -5.94
C LYS A 158 -19.19 6.40 -4.60
N GLU A 159 -20.40 5.86 -4.49
CA GLU A 159 -20.82 5.15 -3.28
C GLU A 159 -20.03 3.85 -3.10
N SER A 160 -19.78 3.12 -4.19
CA SER A 160 -18.93 1.93 -4.17
C SER A 160 -17.49 2.24 -3.78
N GLU A 161 -16.92 3.34 -4.26
CA GLU A 161 -15.60 3.82 -3.85
C GLU A 161 -15.56 4.17 -2.35
N LYS A 162 -16.57 4.90 -1.85
CA LYS A 162 -16.65 5.23 -0.42
C LYS A 162 -16.74 3.97 0.44
N GLN A 163 -17.65 3.05 0.12
CA GLN A 163 -17.81 1.82 0.90
C GLN A 163 -16.61 0.89 0.78
N GLY A 164 -16.03 0.79 -0.41
CA GLY A 164 -14.84 -0.01 -0.66
C GLY A 164 -13.66 0.54 0.14
N THR A 165 -13.47 1.86 0.18
CA THR A 165 -12.42 2.51 0.97
C THR A 165 -12.53 2.19 2.46
N ILE A 166 -13.75 2.30 3.03
CA ILE A 166 -14.00 1.94 4.43
C ILE A 166 -13.71 0.46 4.67
N GLN A 167 -14.18 -0.43 3.78
CA GLN A 167 -13.96 -1.86 3.90
C GLN A 167 -12.47 -2.21 3.85
N ARG A 168 -11.74 -1.63 2.90
CA ARG A 168 -10.29 -1.81 2.74
C ARG A 168 -9.55 -1.35 3.98
N SER A 169 -9.87 -0.18 4.51
CA SER A 169 -9.23 0.33 5.71
C SER A 169 -9.42 -0.59 6.92
N VAL A 170 -10.66 -1.05 7.15
CA VAL A 170 -10.97 -2.00 8.23
C VAL A 170 -10.25 -3.33 8.04
N LEU A 171 -10.17 -3.83 6.81
CA LEU A 171 -9.54 -5.12 6.52
C LEU A 171 -8.02 -5.03 6.63
N SER A 172 -7.37 -3.94 6.19
CA SER A 172 -5.93 -3.77 6.35
C SER A 172 -5.51 -3.78 7.82
N LYS A 173 -6.29 -3.14 8.71
CA LYS A 173 -6.07 -3.22 10.16
C LYS A 173 -6.26 -4.63 10.69
N LYS A 174 -7.40 -5.26 10.40
CA LYS A 174 -7.76 -6.56 10.99
C LYS A 174 -6.91 -7.73 10.48
N VAL A 175 -6.48 -7.69 9.22
CA VAL A 175 -5.81 -8.81 8.56
C VAL A 175 -4.29 -8.64 8.64
N PHE A 176 -3.80 -7.44 8.35
CA PHE A 176 -2.37 -7.14 8.19
C PHE A 176 -1.79 -6.29 9.32
N ASN A 177 -2.59 -5.89 10.32
CA ASN A 177 -2.14 -5.12 11.48
C ASN A 177 -1.60 -3.71 11.15
N PHE A 178 -2.20 -3.07 10.14
CA PHE A 178 -1.93 -1.65 9.83
C PHE A 178 -2.48 -0.73 10.91
N GLY A 179 -1.87 0.46 11.03
CA GLY A 179 -2.35 1.53 11.89
C GLY A 179 -3.62 2.21 11.40
N GLU A 180 -3.96 3.32 12.06
CA GLU A 180 -5.06 4.21 11.69
C GLU A 180 -4.79 4.93 10.35
N VAL A 181 -5.85 5.32 9.65
CA VAL A 181 -5.71 6.19 8.47
C VAL A 181 -5.15 7.53 8.94
N LYS A 182 -4.00 7.92 8.41
CA LYS A 182 -3.33 9.19 8.75
C LYS A 182 -3.90 10.32 7.90
N GLU A 183 -3.47 11.56 8.16
CA GLU A 183 -3.97 12.76 7.48
C GLU A 183 -3.65 12.80 5.98
N ASP A 184 -2.64 12.04 5.54
CA ASP A 184 -2.33 11.84 4.12
C ASP A 184 -3.28 10.86 3.41
N GLY A 185 -4.19 10.22 4.16
CA GLY A 185 -5.14 9.24 3.64
C GLY A 185 -4.60 7.80 3.61
N MET A 186 -3.35 7.59 3.99
CA MET A 186 -2.69 6.29 3.95
C MET A 186 -2.73 5.58 5.30
N GLN A 187 -2.44 4.29 5.27
CA GLN A 187 -2.18 3.49 6.47
C GLN A 187 -0.79 2.89 6.40
N TYR A 188 -0.16 2.75 7.57
CA TYR A 188 1.24 2.36 7.69
C TYR A 188 1.40 1.18 8.65
N ALA A 189 2.35 0.32 8.34
CA ALA A 189 2.83 -0.75 9.21
C ALA A 189 4.36 -0.92 9.05
N ILE A 190 5.03 -1.41 10.08
CA ILE A 190 6.47 -1.71 10.08
C ILE A 190 6.67 -3.20 10.36
N TYR A 191 7.64 -3.83 9.70
CA TYR A 191 8.04 -5.19 10.07
C TYR A 191 8.84 -5.20 11.37
N ASP A 192 8.44 -6.06 12.30
CA ASP A 192 9.24 -6.41 13.47
C ASP A 192 10.29 -7.51 13.16
N GLU A 193 11.09 -7.84 14.17
CA GLU A 193 12.14 -8.87 14.09
C GLU A 193 11.61 -10.27 13.76
N ASP A 194 10.32 -10.53 14.02
CA ASP A 194 9.65 -11.80 13.72
C ASP A 194 8.98 -11.79 12.33
N TYR A 195 9.25 -10.77 11.51
CA TYR A 195 8.67 -10.55 10.18
C TYR A 195 7.13 -10.40 10.22
N ASN A 196 6.59 -9.90 11.33
CA ASN A 196 5.20 -9.50 11.45
C ASN A 196 5.05 -8.01 11.28
N LEU A 197 3.92 -7.60 10.70
CA LEU A 197 3.56 -6.19 10.57
C LEU A 197 3.01 -5.67 11.91
N GLN A 198 3.54 -4.52 12.34
CA GLN A 198 3.09 -3.78 13.51
C GLN A 198 2.56 -2.40 13.08
N PRO A 199 1.48 -1.91 13.69
CA PRO A 199 0.85 -0.66 13.28
C PRO A 199 1.74 0.54 13.57
N ILE A 200 1.71 1.54 12.68
CA ILE A 200 2.28 2.88 12.89
C ILE A 200 1.16 3.91 13.03
#